data_AF-A0AA40GC68-F1
#
_entry.id   AF-A0AA40GC68-F1
#
_cell.length_a   1.000
_cell.length_b   1.000
_cell.length_c   1.000
_cell.angle_alpha   90.00
_cell.angle_beta   90.00
_cell.angle_gamma   90.00
#
_symmetry.space_group_name_H-M   'P 1'
#
loop_
_entity.id
_entity.type
_entity.pdbx_description
1 polymer ?
#
loop_
_entity_poly.entity_id
_entity_poly.type
_entity_poly.pdbx_seq_one_letter_code
_entity_poly.pdbx_strand_id
1 'polypeptide(L)'
;MSDRLIPLVREVDITELCPSATVLAQQLTHVELERLSYIGPEEFVQAFAKESPHLETSFKDMKKTRNLESYVQWFNRLSYFVATEVCKHAKKKQRVRVVEYWIETARECFNIGNFNSLMAIIAGLNMSPISRLKKTVS
;
A
#
# COMPACT_ATOMS: atom_id res chain seq x y z
N MET A 1 -2.40 36.63 13.59
CA MET A 1 -3.41 36.09 14.52
C MET A 1 -4.58 35.55 13.72
N SER A 2 -4.61 34.23 13.53
CA SER A 2 -5.82 33.45 13.23
C SER A 2 -5.44 32.02 13.62
N ASP A 3 -5.94 31.63 14.77
CA ASP A 3 -5.58 30.43 15.50
C ASP A 3 -6.70 29.40 15.33
N ARG A 4 -6.29 28.17 14.99
CA ARG A 4 -6.89 26.88 15.37
C ARG A 4 -8.35 26.59 15.02
N LEU A 5 -8.54 25.57 14.15
CA LEU A 5 -9.54 24.50 14.37
C LEU A 5 -9.32 23.32 13.40
N ILE A 6 -8.34 22.48 13.70
CA ILE A 6 -8.48 21.03 13.48
C ILE A 6 -8.07 20.40 14.81
N PRO A 7 -8.94 19.64 15.48
CA PRO A 7 -8.58 18.98 16.73
C PRO A 7 -7.34 18.14 16.50
N LEU A 8 -6.42 18.24 17.45
CA LEU A 8 -5.21 17.46 17.59
C LEU A 8 -5.57 15.98 17.73
N VAL A 9 -6.06 15.33 16.67
CA VAL A 9 -6.00 13.87 16.58
C VAL A 9 -4.52 13.59 16.67
N ARG A 10 -4.10 13.09 17.83
CA ARG A 10 -2.72 12.71 18.06
C ARG A 10 -2.38 11.73 16.95
N GLU A 11 -1.62 12.17 15.95
CA GLU A 11 -1.19 11.32 14.85
C GLU A 11 -0.36 10.21 15.49
N VAL A 12 -0.97 9.03 15.66
CA VAL A 12 -0.30 7.89 16.26
C VAL A 12 0.71 7.39 15.25
N ASP A 13 1.95 7.20 15.69
CA ASP A 13 3.01 6.60 14.89
C ASP A 13 2.66 5.13 14.64
N ILE A 14 2.79 4.65 13.40
CA ILE A 14 2.50 3.25 13.07
C ILE A 14 3.29 2.27 13.96
N THR A 15 4.50 2.65 14.37
CA THR A 15 5.35 1.84 15.26
C THR A 15 4.88 1.85 16.72
N GLU A 16 4.00 2.77 17.10
CA GLU A 16 3.31 2.77 18.40
C GLU A 16 2.00 2.00 18.32
N LEU A 17 1.26 2.13 17.21
CA LEU A 17 -0.02 1.43 17.01
C LEU A 17 0.18 -0.08 16.81
N CYS A 18 1.19 -0.48 16.04
CA CYS A 18 1.54 -1.87 15.79
C CYS A 18 3.07 -2.05 15.88
N PRO A 19 3.64 -2.19 17.09
CA PRO A 19 5.09 -2.27 17.24
C PRO A 19 5.75 -3.48 16.57
N SER A 20 4.99 -4.56 16.33
CA SER A 20 5.49 -5.77 15.67
C SER A 20 5.26 -5.73 14.16
N ALA A 21 6.35 -5.76 13.40
CA ALA A 21 6.33 -5.87 11.94
C ALA A 21 5.68 -7.18 11.47
N THR A 22 5.94 -8.30 12.17
CA THR A 22 5.32 -9.60 11.89
C THR A 22 3.80 -9.53 12.04
N VAL A 23 3.30 -8.91 13.11
CA VAL A 23 1.85 -8.75 13.31
C VAL A 23 1.26 -7.87 12.20
N LEU A 24 1.92 -6.77 11.83
CA LEU A 24 1.45 -5.93 10.73
C LEU A 24 1.40 -6.70 9.41
N ALA A 25 2.44 -7.47 9.08
CA ALA A 25 2.48 -8.30 7.87
C ALA A 25 1.34 -9.33 7.85
N GLN A 26 1.02 -9.96 8.98
CA GLN A 26 -0.12 -10.87 9.10
C GLN A 26 -1.46 -10.15 8.85
N GLN A 27 -1.65 -8.95 9.44
CA GLN A 27 -2.88 -8.18 9.22
C GLN A 27 -3.02 -7.70 7.77
N LEU A 28 -1.95 -7.24 7.14
CA LEU A 28 -1.93 -6.89 5.72
C LEU A 28 -2.33 -8.10 4.86
N THR A 29 -1.78 -9.27 5.19
CA THR A 29 -2.09 -10.54 4.51
C THR A 29 -3.57 -10.91 4.65
N HIS A 30 -4.17 -10.77 5.84
CA HIS A 30 -5.60 -11.02 6.02
C HIS A 30 -6.47 -10.10 5.16
N VAL A 31 -6.18 -8.80 5.14
CA VAL A 31 -6.92 -7.83 4.31
C VAL A 31 -6.77 -8.16 2.83
N GLU A 32 -5.59 -8.56 2.39
CA GLU A 32 -5.36 -8.91 0.98
C GLU A 32 -6.06 -10.20 0.57
N LEU A 33 -6.01 -11.23 1.40
CA LEU A 33 -6.74 -12.48 1.12
C LEU A 33 -8.25 -12.25 1.06
N GLU A 34 -8.79 -11.41 1.96
CA GLU A 34 -10.20 -11.02 1.90
C GLU A 34 -10.53 -10.32 0.58
N ARG A 35 -9.74 -9.32 0.17
CA ARG A 35 -9.96 -8.59 -1.09
C ARG A 35 -9.81 -9.47 -2.32
N LEU A 36 -8.78 -10.33 -2.35
CA LEU A 36 -8.54 -11.29 -3.42
C LEU A 36 -9.70 -12.28 -3.58
N SER A 37 -10.32 -12.69 -2.46
CA SER A 37 -11.45 -13.63 -2.49
C SER A 37 -12.68 -13.12 -3.24
N TYR A 38 -12.80 -11.80 -3.42
CA TYR A 38 -13.88 -11.19 -4.19
C TYR A 38 -13.60 -11.10 -5.69
N ILE A 39 -12.37 -11.34 -6.14
CA ILE A 39 -12.01 -11.20 -7.56
C ILE A 39 -12.35 -12.50 -8.29
N GLY A 40 -13.31 -12.43 -9.20
CA GLY A 40 -13.64 -13.54 -10.10
C GLY A 40 -12.63 -13.68 -11.25
N PRO A 41 -12.37 -14.90 -11.76
CA PRO A 41 -11.52 -15.10 -12.94
C PRO A 41 -11.99 -14.32 -14.17
N GLU A 42 -13.29 -14.02 -14.26
CA GLU A 42 -13.93 -13.25 -15.32
C GLU A 42 -13.43 -11.80 -15.33
N GLU A 43 -13.13 -11.23 -14.16
CA GLU A 43 -12.58 -9.87 -14.07
C GLU A 43 -11.15 -9.81 -14.65
N PHE A 44 -10.36 -10.87 -14.46
CA PHE A 44 -9.04 -10.96 -15.08
C PHE A 44 -9.14 -11.08 -16.60
N VAL A 45 -9.99 -12.00 -17.10
CA VAL A 45 -10.21 -12.16 -18.54
C VAL A 45 -10.64 -10.85 -19.20
N GLN A 46 -11.55 -10.11 -18.56
CA GLN A 46 -11.99 -8.81 -19.04
C GLN A 46 -10.90 -7.74 -19.00
N ALA A 47 -10.10 -7.70 -17.94
CA ALA A 47 -8.99 -6.75 -17.83
C ALA A 47 -7.98 -6.94 -18.96
N PHE A 48 -7.63 -8.18 -19.30
CA PHE A 48 -6.72 -8.49 -20.41
C PHE A 48 -7.37 -8.32 -21.78
N ALA A 49 -8.68 -8.57 -21.92
CA ALA A 49 -9.39 -8.37 -23.18
C ALA A 49 -9.47 -6.89 -23.58
N LYS A 50 -9.52 -5.94 -22.62
CA LYS A 50 -9.47 -4.50 -22.89
C LYS A 50 -8.15 -4.05 -23.55
N GLU A 51 -7.07 -4.80 -23.38
CA GLU A 51 -5.78 -4.51 -24.03
C GLU A 51 -5.75 -4.99 -25.50
N SER A 52 -6.78 -5.71 -25.96
CA SER A 52 -6.92 -6.25 -27.32
C SER A 52 -8.20 -5.73 -28.01
N PRO A 53 -8.14 -4.60 -28.73
CA PRO A 53 -9.32 -3.91 -29.28
C PRO A 53 -10.15 -4.73 -30.30
N HIS A 54 -9.65 -5.86 -30.79
CA HIS A 54 -10.37 -6.75 -31.71
C HIS A 54 -11.38 -7.69 -31.03
N LEU A 55 -11.40 -7.81 -29.70
CA LEU A 55 -12.34 -8.67 -28.95
C LEU A 55 -13.54 -7.92 -28.33
N GLU A 56 -13.68 -6.62 -28.57
CA GLU A 56 -14.63 -5.74 -27.85
C GLU A 56 -16.13 -6.03 -28.09
N THR A 57 -16.49 -6.83 -29.09
CA THR A 57 -17.89 -6.97 -29.52
C THR A 57 -18.73 -7.92 -28.67
N SER A 58 -18.14 -8.80 -27.85
CA SER A 58 -18.91 -9.85 -27.14
C SER A 58 -19.09 -9.64 -25.63
N PHE A 59 -18.48 -8.61 -25.03
CA PHE A 59 -18.41 -8.48 -23.56
C PHE A 59 -19.03 -7.19 -22.97
N LYS A 60 -19.80 -6.43 -23.77
CA LYS A 60 -20.30 -5.10 -23.38
C LYS A 60 -21.23 -5.09 -22.15
N ASP A 61 -21.83 -6.22 -21.80
CA ASP A 61 -22.82 -6.32 -20.72
C ASP A 61 -22.34 -7.06 -19.46
N MET A 62 -21.09 -7.56 -19.43
CA MET A 62 -20.58 -8.30 -18.27
C MET A 62 -19.94 -7.35 -17.23
N LYS A 63 -20.31 -7.60 -15.97
CA LYS A 63 -20.00 -6.80 -14.77
C LYS A 63 -18.54 -6.31 -14.75
N LYS A 64 -18.41 -4.97 -14.74
CA LYS A 64 -17.22 -4.14 -14.44
C LYS A 64 -16.19 -4.86 -13.54
N THR A 65 -14.91 -4.70 -13.88
CA THR A 65 -13.67 -5.10 -13.19
C THR A 65 -13.47 -4.49 -11.79
N ARG A 66 -14.56 -4.32 -11.02
CA ARG A 66 -14.60 -3.49 -9.80
C ARG A 66 -13.76 -4.05 -8.66
N ASN A 67 -13.75 -5.37 -8.46
CA ASN A 67 -12.99 -5.96 -7.35
C ASN A 67 -11.50 -5.94 -7.69
N LEU A 68 -11.17 -6.25 -8.95
CA LEU A 68 -9.80 -6.12 -9.44
C LEU A 68 -9.29 -4.66 -9.32
N GLU A 69 -10.08 -3.68 -9.76
CA GLU A 69 -9.75 -2.26 -9.60
C GLU A 69 -9.62 -1.87 -8.12
N SER A 70 -10.50 -2.38 -7.25
CA SER A 70 -10.43 -2.14 -5.80
C SER A 70 -9.18 -2.75 -5.17
N TYR A 71 -8.69 -3.87 -5.69
CA TYR A 71 -7.45 -4.50 -5.25
C TYR A 71 -6.22 -3.71 -5.71
N VAL A 72 -6.23 -3.20 -6.94
CA VAL A 72 -5.20 -2.27 -7.42
C VAL A 72 -5.19 -0.97 -6.60
N GLN A 73 -6.38 -0.44 -6.26
CA GLN A 73 -6.47 0.73 -5.38
C GLN A 73 -5.94 0.45 -3.97
N TRP A 74 -6.13 -0.76 -3.45
CA TRP A 74 -5.53 -1.16 -2.17
C TRP A 74 -4.00 -1.11 -2.21
N PHE A 75 -3.38 -1.67 -3.26
CA PHE A 75 -1.93 -1.58 -3.48
C PHE A 75 -1.44 -0.13 -3.46
N ASN A 76 -2.09 0.74 -4.22
CA ASN A 76 -1.74 2.16 -4.30
C ASN A 76 -1.89 2.84 -2.95
N ARG A 77 -3.00 2.59 -2.25
CA ARG A 77 -3.26 3.16 -0.92
C ARG A 77 -2.19 2.75 0.08
N LEU A 78 -1.79 1.47 0.11
CA LEU A 78 -0.71 1.00 0.97
C LEU A 78 0.61 1.68 0.62
N SER A 79 0.95 1.77 -0.68
CA SER A 79 2.17 2.43 -1.15
C SER A 79 2.24 3.90 -0.72
N TYR A 80 1.14 4.64 -0.88
CA TYR A 80 1.06 6.03 -0.43
C TYR A 80 1.08 6.15 1.10
N PHE A 81 0.42 5.25 1.82
CA PHE A 81 0.44 5.23 3.28
C PHE A 81 1.86 5.08 3.81
N VAL A 82 2.64 4.13 3.29
CA VAL A 82 4.06 3.94 3.62
C VAL A 82 4.84 5.25 3.41
N ALA A 83 4.65 5.90 2.26
CA ALA A 83 5.33 7.15 1.95
C ALA A 83 4.94 8.28 2.92
N THR A 84 3.65 8.41 3.22
CA THR A 84 3.13 9.41 4.16
C THR A 84 3.66 9.18 5.58
N GLU A 85 3.67 7.92 6.06
CA GLU A 85 4.19 7.58 7.39
C GLU A 85 5.66 7.95 7.54
N VAL A 86 6.47 7.83 6.50
CA VAL A 86 7.86 8.31 6.54
C VAL A 86 7.90 9.85 6.48
N CYS A 87 7.17 10.46 5.56
CA CYS A 87 7.25 11.91 5.30
C CYS A 87 6.64 12.79 6.39
N LYS A 88 5.71 12.29 7.22
CA LYS A 88 5.11 13.07 8.31
C LYS A 88 6.11 13.45 9.41
N HIS A 89 7.23 12.74 9.53
CA HIS A 89 8.22 13.03 10.57
C HIS A 89 9.25 14.09 10.14
N ALA A 90 9.28 15.20 10.88
CA ALA A 90 10.25 16.28 10.67
C ALA A 90 11.70 15.88 11.00
N LYS A 91 11.93 15.02 12.01
CA LYS A 91 13.28 14.66 12.47
C LYS A 91 13.83 13.45 11.71
N LYS A 92 15.10 13.53 11.26
CA LYS A 92 15.79 12.42 10.57
C LYS A 92 15.70 11.10 11.33
N LYS A 93 16.00 11.11 12.64
CA LYS A 93 16.02 9.90 13.48
C LYS A 93 14.67 9.16 13.46
N GLN A 94 13.56 9.89 13.46
CA GLN A 94 12.22 9.30 13.40
C GLN A 94 11.95 8.69 12.02
N ARG A 95 12.30 9.41 10.95
CA ARG A 95 12.16 8.87 9.59
C ARG A 95 12.95 7.58 9.38
N VAL A 96 14.20 7.52 9.84
CA VAL A 96 15.02 6.30 9.76
C VAL A 96 14.34 5.14 10.47
N ARG A 97 13.84 5.35 11.70
CA ARG A 97 13.11 4.32 12.46
C ARG A 97 11.89 3.80 11.69
N VAL A 98 11.11 4.68 11.06
CA VAL A 98 9.92 4.27 10.30
C VAL A 98 10.30 3.54 9.01
N VAL A 99 11.37 3.96 8.33
CA VAL A 99 11.91 3.24 7.16
C VAL A 99 12.36 1.83 7.55
N GLU A 100 13.13 1.69 8.63
CA GLU A 100 13.57 0.39 9.15
C GLU A 100 12.38 -0.52 9.48
N TYR A 101 11.34 0.04 10.13
CA TYR A 101 10.11 -0.69 10.43
C TYR A 101 9.40 -1.21 9.17
N TRP A 102 9.28 -0.38 8.12
CA TRP A 102 8.68 -0.81 6.87
C TRP A 102 9.53 -1.82 6.10
N ILE A 103 10.87 -1.72 6.17
CA ILE A 103 11.78 -2.73 5.62
C ILE A 103 11.58 -4.07 6.33
N GLU A 104 11.45 -4.07 7.67
CA GLU A 104 11.19 -5.29 8.42
C GLU A 104 9.81 -5.86 8.08
N THR A 105 8.78 -5.02 7.98
CA THR A 105 7.43 -5.45 7.57
C THR A 105 7.43 -6.06 6.16
N ALA A 106 8.18 -5.46 5.23
CA ALA A 106 8.37 -6.01 3.89
C ALA A 106 9.04 -7.40 3.93
N ARG A 107 10.07 -7.58 4.76
CA ARG A 107 10.70 -8.90 4.96
C ARG A 107 9.70 -9.92 5.50
N GLU A 108 8.87 -9.54 6.46
CA GLU A 108 7.86 -10.43 7.01
C GLU A 108 6.77 -10.77 5.98
N CYS A 109 6.36 -9.82 5.14
CA CYS A 109 5.49 -10.09 3.99
C CYS A 109 6.12 -11.12 3.03
N PHE A 110 7.43 -11.01 2.74
CA PHE A 110 8.15 -12.01 1.94
C PHE A 110 8.13 -13.40 2.60
N ASN A 111 8.41 -13.49 3.90
CA ASN A 111 8.44 -14.75 4.65
C ASN A 111 7.08 -15.47 4.63
N ILE A 112 5.97 -14.72 4.67
CA ILE A 112 4.60 -15.26 4.64
C ILE A 112 4.14 -15.58 3.20
N GLY A 113 4.84 -15.08 2.17
CA GLY A 113 4.46 -15.23 0.77
C GLY A 113 3.48 -14.15 0.28
N ASN A 114 3.32 -13.07 1.03
CA ASN A 114 2.51 -11.92 0.65
C ASN A 114 3.31 -10.94 -0.23
N PHE A 115 3.45 -11.29 -1.51
CA PHE A 115 4.23 -10.51 -2.45
C PHE A 115 3.58 -9.19 -2.86
N ASN A 116 2.25 -9.07 -2.79
CA ASN A 116 1.57 -7.83 -3.18
C ASN A 116 1.83 -6.70 -2.17
N SER A 117 1.68 -6.95 -0.86
CA SER A 117 2.09 -5.97 0.17
C SER A 117 3.58 -5.71 0.18
N LEU A 118 4.43 -6.74 0.00
CA LEU A 118 5.88 -6.55 -0.16
C LEU A 118 6.18 -5.50 -1.25
N MET A 119 5.61 -5.69 -2.43
CA MET A 119 5.82 -4.80 -3.57
C MET A 119 5.22 -3.41 -3.33
N ALA A 120 4.07 -3.31 -2.66
CA ALA A 120 3.46 -2.03 -2.31
C ALA A 120 4.35 -1.23 -1.33
N ILE A 121 4.95 -1.90 -0.35
CA ILE A 121 5.89 -1.27 0.60
C ILE A 121 7.13 -0.77 -0.14
N ILE A 122 7.72 -1.61 -1.01
CA ILE A 122 8.87 -1.22 -1.83
C ILE A 122 8.53 -0.02 -2.75
N ALA A 123 7.35 -0.05 -3.38
CA ALA A 123 6.89 1.04 -4.23
C ALA A 123 6.74 2.35 -3.44
N GLY A 124 6.15 2.29 -2.24
CA GLY A 124 6.07 3.41 -1.31
C GLY A 124 7.43 3.98 -0.93
N LEU A 125 8.37 3.11 -0.52
CA LEU A 125 9.73 3.52 -0.13
C LEU A 125 10.53 4.15 -1.28
N ASN A 126 10.24 3.78 -2.53
CA ASN A 126 10.89 4.31 -3.71
C ASN A 126 10.23 5.57 -4.29
N MET A 127 9.14 6.08 -3.69
CA MET A 127 8.46 7.28 -4.19
C MET A 127 9.35 8.53 -4.10
N SER A 128 9.14 9.48 -5.02
CA SER A 128 9.92 10.73 -5.12
C SER A 128 10.04 11.53 -3.80
N PRO A 129 9.00 11.63 -2.95
CA PRO A 129 9.12 12.33 -1.67
C PRO A 129 10.15 11.70 -0.72
N ILE A 130 10.35 10.38 -0.77
CA ILE A 130 11.32 9.66 0.07
C ILE A 130 12.69 9.65 -0.58
N SER A 131 12.80 9.34 -1.87
CA SER A 131 14.10 9.24 -2.56
C SER A 131 14.89 10.55 -2.57
N ARG A 132 14.20 11.70 -2.44
CA ARG A 132 14.84 13.02 -2.28
C ARG A 132 15.42 13.26 -0.89
N LEU A 133 15.05 12.48 0.12
CA LEU A 133 15.55 12.57 1.50
C LEU A 133 16.93 11.92 1.65
N LYS A 134 17.93 12.38 0.87
CA LYS A 134 19.27 11.78 0.78
C LYS A 134 19.88 11.42 2.14
N LYS A 135 19.75 12.28 3.16
CA LYS A 135 20.28 12.02 4.51
C LYS A 135 19.56 10.89 5.28
N THR A 136 18.42 10.39 4.81
CA THR A 136 17.62 9.34 5.46
C THR A 136 17.84 7.99 4.77
N VAL A 137 18.10 8.01 3.46
CA VAL A 137 18.31 6.82 2.62
C VAL A 137 19.79 6.51 2.34
N SER A 138 20.71 7.38 2.80
CA SER A 138 22.17 7.22 2.78
C SER A 138 22.71 7.14 4.19
#